data_AF-A0AAV6AQ20-F1
#
_entry.id   AF-A0AAV6AQ20-F1
#
_cell.length_a   1.000
_cell.length_b   1.000
_cell.length_c   1.000
_cell.angle_alpha   90.00
_cell.angle_beta   90.00
_cell.angle_gamma   90.00
#
_symmetry.space_group_name_H-M   'P 1'
#
loop_
_entity.id
_entity.type
_entity.pdbx_description
1 polymer ?
#
loop_
_entity_poly.entity_id
_entity_poly.type
_entity_poly.pdbx_seq_one_letter_code
_entity_poly.pdbx_strand_id
1 'polypeptide(L)'
;MALTLDEMREIVSRIRCLDYEFHVLTKGEVPYLQVRYVEPDIVTGDPTDQHGRKWMLSHHMVRSELVQTALKAVLTSMEHRAREHFFFEGQRVFNPHFDVLALAELARDRRLDVRKEPGR
;
A
#
# COMPACT_ATOMS: atom_id res chain seq x y z
N MET A 1 16.86 23.11 -2.48
CA MET A 1 17.88 22.26 -3.14
C MET A 1 17.23 20.94 -3.47
N ALA A 2 17.56 20.36 -4.62
CA ALA A 2 17.12 19.02 -5.00
C ALA A 2 17.74 17.98 -4.05
N LEU A 3 16.97 16.96 -3.66
CA LEU A 3 17.50 15.83 -2.91
C LEU A 3 18.22 14.87 -3.88
N THR A 4 19.45 14.53 -3.54
CA THR A 4 20.20 13.45 -4.17
C THR A 4 19.65 12.09 -3.73
N LEU A 5 19.96 11.05 -4.50
CA LEU A 5 19.54 9.69 -4.17
C LEU A 5 20.07 9.21 -2.81
N ASP A 6 21.31 9.58 -2.49
CA ASP A 6 21.94 9.18 -1.23
C ASP A 6 21.35 9.93 -0.03
N GLU A 7 21.03 11.22 -0.18
CA GLU A 7 20.28 11.95 0.86
C GLU A 7 18.89 11.34 1.08
N MET A 8 18.19 10.92 0.01
CA MET A 8 16.90 10.25 0.15
C MET A 8 17.04 8.94 0.93
N ARG A 9 18.02 8.11 0.59
CA ARG A 9 18.32 6.85 1.30
C ARG A 9 18.66 7.09 2.76
N GLU A 10 19.50 8.08 3.03
CA GLU A 10 19.88 8.45 4.39
C GLU A 10 18.66 8.88 5.21
N ILE A 11 17.78 9.73 4.65
CA ILE A 11 16.56 10.17 5.32
C ILE A 11 15.66 8.98 5.66
N VAL A 12 15.39 8.09 4.70
CA VAL A 12 14.46 6.97 4.96
C VAL A 12 15.06 5.92 5.90
N SER A 13 16.40 5.77 5.94
CA SER A 13 17.09 4.85 6.86
C SER A 13 16.88 5.20 8.33
N ARG A 14 16.47 6.45 8.63
CA ARG A 14 16.19 6.94 9.99
C ARG A 14 14.72 6.80 10.37
N ILE A 15 13.85 6.41 9.44
CA ILE A 15 12.43 6.18 9.71
C ILE A 15 12.27 4.82 10.40
N ARG A 16 11.43 4.78 11.43
CA ARG A 16 11.02 3.56 12.13
C ARG A 16 9.51 3.54 12.25
N CYS A 17 8.89 2.43 11.87
CA CYS A 17 7.46 2.21 12.05
C CYS A 17 7.20 0.71 12.05
N LEU A 18 6.87 0.13 13.22
CA LEU A 18 6.61 -1.30 13.36
C LEU A 18 7.74 -2.18 12.76
N ASP A 19 7.38 -3.16 11.96
CA ASP A 19 8.20 -4.13 11.24
C ASP A 19 8.59 -3.68 9.82
N TYR A 20 8.30 -2.43 9.45
CA TYR A 20 8.59 -1.93 8.10
C TYR A 20 10.06 -1.52 7.93
N GLU A 21 10.64 -1.99 6.84
CA GLU A 21 11.87 -1.47 6.25
C GLU A 21 11.57 -0.52 5.09
N PHE A 22 12.35 0.55 4.98
CA PHE A 22 12.17 1.58 3.96
C PHE A 22 13.34 1.58 2.97
N HIS A 23 13.03 1.35 1.70
CA HIS A 23 14.04 1.22 0.65
C HIS A 23 13.81 2.26 -0.45
N VAL A 24 14.83 3.07 -0.75
CA VAL A 24 14.86 3.93 -1.95
C VAL A 24 15.67 3.25 -3.04
N LEU A 25 14.98 2.87 -4.10
CA LEU A 25 15.48 2.13 -5.26
C LEU A 25 15.31 2.99 -6.52
N THR A 26 15.82 2.54 -7.66
CA THR A 26 15.68 3.25 -8.94
C THR A 26 15.06 2.35 -10.00
N LYS A 27 14.27 2.96 -10.89
CA LYS A 27 13.82 2.35 -12.15
C LYS A 27 14.30 3.25 -13.28
N GLY A 28 15.44 2.90 -13.88
CA GLY A 28 16.18 3.84 -14.72
C GLY A 28 16.67 5.01 -13.86
N GLU A 29 16.38 6.24 -14.28
CA GLU A 29 16.75 7.46 -13.56
C GLU A 29 15.74 7.88 -12.49
N VAL A 30 14.57 7.24 -12.42
CA VAL A 30 13.50 7.64 -11.49
C VAL A 30 13.66 6.92 -10.15
N PRO A 31 13.92 7.64 -9.04
CA PRO A 31 13.93 7.04 -7.71
C PRO A 31 12.51 6.66 -7.29
N TYR A 32 12.37 5.61 -6.49
CA TYR A 32 11.12 5.24 -5.85
C TYR A 32 11.33 4.69 -4.45
N LEU A 33 10.38 5.00 -3.57
CA LEU A 33 10.29 4.40 -2.25
C LEU A 33 9.47 3.10 -2.34
N GLN A 34 9.95 2.05 -1.67
CA GLN A 34 9.20 0.82 -1.44
C GLN A 34 9.41 0.34 -0.01
N VAL A 35 8.31 0.03 0.68
CA VAL A 35 8.37 -0.59 2.02
C VAL A 35 8.46 -2.11 1.90
N ARG A 36 9.13 -2.75 2.85
CA ARG A 36 9.22 -4.21 2.99
C ARG A 36 8.92 -4.62 4.42
N TYR A 37 8.37 -5.82 4.59
CA TYR A 37 8.07 -6.43 5.90
C TYR A 37 7.93 -7.94 5.70
N VAL A 38 7.97 -8.70 6.78
CA VAL A 38 7.74 -10.16 6.74
C VAL A 38 6.38 -10.45 7.35
N GLU A 39 5.55 -11.20 6.63
CA GLU A 39 4.25 -11.64 7.12
C GLU A 39 3.95 -13.08 6.64
N PRO A 40 3.21 -13.88 7.41
CA PRO A 40 2.69 -15.15 6.93
C PRO A 40 1.87 -14.98 5.66
N ASP A 41 2.18 -15.75 4.62
CA ASP A 41 1.40 -15.76 3.39
C ASP A 41 -0.04 -16.22 3.68
N ILE A 42 -1.00 -15.51 3.11
CA ILE A 42 -2.41 -15.69 3.42
C ILE A 42 -3.01 -17.01 2.90
N VAL A 43 -2.27 -17.77 2.08
CA VAL A 43 -2.66 -19.06 1.52
C VAL A 43 -1.93 -20.21 2.21
N THR A 44 -0.62 -20.08 2.40
CA THR A 44 0.28 -21.13 2.91
C THR A 44 0.58 -21.01 4.40
N GLY A 45 0.55 -19.80 4.96
CA GLY A 45 0.91 -19.51 6.34
C GLY A 45 2.41 -19.38 6.60
N ASP A 46 3.26 -19.55 5.58
CA ASP A 46 4.71 -19.44 5.73
C ASP A 46 5.16 -17.98 5.76
N PRO A 47 6.19 -17.61 6.56
CA PRO A 47 6.75 -16.27 6.54
C PRO A 47 7.27 -15.92 5.14
N THR A 48 6.78 -14.84 4.58
CA THR A 48 7.16 -14.37 3.24
C THR A 48 7.54 -12.90 3.25
N ASP A 49 8.52 -12.55 2.42
CA ASP A 49 8.89 -11.17 2.17
C ASP A 49 7.78 -10.47 1.40
N GLN A 50 7.17 -9.49 2.04
CA GLN A 50 6.12 -8.67 1.47
C GLN A 50 6.69 -7.36 0.96
N HIS A 51 6.21 -6.95 -0.21
CA HIS A 51 6.65 -5.74 -0.88
C HIS A 51 5.48 -4.79 -1.08
N GLY A 52 5.59 -3.60 -0.49
CA GLY A 52 4.62 -2.54 -0.71
C GLY A 52 4.65 -2.00 -2.15
N ARG A 53 3.71 -1.10 -2.43
CA ARG A 53 3.67 -0.36 -3.70
C ARG A 53 4.95 0.45 -3.92
N LYS A 54 5.29 0.69 -5.18
CA LYS A 54 6.40 1.56 -5.59
C LYS A 54 5.89 3.01 -5.68
N TRP A 55 6.43 3.89 -4.84
CA TRP A 55 6.08 5.31 -4.80
C TRP A 55 7.15 6.11 -5.53
N MET A 56 6.87 6.59 -6.75
CA MET A 56 7.83 7.38 -7.52
C MET A 56 8.17 8.67 -6.78
N LEU A 57 9.45 9.00 -6.73
CA LEU A 57 10.00 10.17 -6.05
C LEU A 57 10.52 11.18 -7.08
N SER A 58 10.53 12.45 -6.70
CA SER A 58 11.08 13.54 -7.51
C SER A 58 12.38 14.03 -6.88
N HIS A 59 13.41 14.30 -7.68
CA HIS A 59 14.62 14.96 -7.20
C HIS A 59 14.35 16.37 -6.64
N HIS A 60 13.24 17.00 -7.03
CA HIS A 60 12.87 18.33 -6.52
C HIS A 60 12.10 18.29 -5.19
N MET A 61 11.79 17.10 -4.68
CA MET A 61 11.04 16.97 -3.44
C MET A 61 11.86 17.44 -2.23
N VAL A 62 11.18 17.94 -1.21
CA VAL A 62 11.81 18.29 0.07
C VAL A 62 11.73 17.13 1.07
N ARG A 63 12.58 17.19 2.12
CA ARG A 63 12.62 16.17 3.19
C ARG A 63 11.24 15.86 3.77
N SER A 64 10.43 16.88 4.03
CA SER A 64 9.09 16.70 4.59
C SER A 64 8.14 15.95 3.66
N GLU A 65 8.26 16.12 2.34
CA GLU A 65 7.47 15.38 1.36
C GLU A 65 7.89 13.91 1.29
N LEU A 66 9.19 13.63 1.42
CA LEU A 66 9.73 12.27 1.45
C LEU A 66 9.26 11.51 2.69
N VAL A 67 9.34 12.13 3.86
CA VAL A 67 8.86 11.53 5.12
C VAL A 67 7.34 11.31 5.08
N GLN A 68 6.57 12.27 4.54
CA GLN A 68 5.12 12.09 4.37
C GLN A 68 4.77 10.99 3.37
N THR A 69 5.55 10.85 2.30
CA THR A 69 5.40 9.74 1.33
C THR A 69 5.68 8.39 2.00
N ALA A 70 6.69 8.32 2.87
CA ALA A 70 6.97 7.12 3.66
C ALA A 70 5.84 6.76 4.63
N LEU A 71 5.28 7.75 5.33
CA LEU A 71 4.09 7.53 6.15
C LEU A 71 2.91 7.03 5.31
N LYS A 72 2.68 7.62 4.13
CA LYS A 72 1.60 7.19 3.24
C LYS A 72 1.80 5.75 2.75
N ALA A 73 3.05 5.36 2.44
CA ALA A 73 3.39 4.00 2.05
C ALA A 73 3.01 2.98 3.13
N VAL A 74 3.34 3.28 4.40
CA VAL A 74 2.95 2.44 5.55
C VAL A 74 1.43 2.39 5.70
N LEU A 75 0.74 3.53 5.71
CA LEU A 75 -0.72 3.57 5.88
C LEU A 75 -1.45 2.77 4.79
N THR A 76 -1.00 2.87 3.54
CA THR A 76 -1.54 2.07 2.44
C THR A 76 -1.25 0.58 2.61
N SER A 77 -0.07 0.21 3.10
CA SER A 77 0.27 -1.19 3.36
C SER A 77 -0.53 -1.77 4.54
N MET A 78 -0.65 -1.04 5.64
CA MET A 78 -1.44 -1.45 6.80
C MET A 78 -2.93 -1.60 6.47
N GLU A 79 -3.47 -0.71 5.64
CA GLU A 79 -4.86 -0.81 5.20
C GLU A 79 -5.09 -2.05 4.33
N HIS A 80 -4.13 -2.38 3.45
CA HIS A 80 -4.16 -3.62 2.67
C HIS A 80 -4.16 -4.86 3.57
N ARG A 81 -3.21 -4.93 4.53
CA ARG A 81 -3.13 -6.03 5.50
C ARG A 81 -4.42 -6.13 6.31
N ALA A 82 -4.96 -5.00 6.78
CA ALA A 82 -6.22 -4.97 7.51
C ALA A 82 -7.37 -5.59 6.70
N ARG A 83 -7.45 -5.32 5.38
CA ARG A 83 -8.45 -5.92 4.49
C ARG A 83 -8.28 -7.42 4.31
N GLU A 84 -7.03 -7.89 4.16
CA GLU A 84 -6.74 -9.32 3.98
C GLU A 84 -7.08 -10.15 5.22
N HIS A 85 -6.94 -9.55 6.40
CA HIS A 85 -7.25 -10.16 7.69
C HIS A 85 -8.67 -9.83 8.20
N PHE A 86 -9.51 -9.16 7.41
CA PHE A 86 -10.89 -8.84 7.80
C PHE A 86 -11.86 -9.94 7.36
N PHE A 87 -12.31 -10.75 8.32
CA PHE A 87 -13.25 -11.84 8.08
C PHE A 87 -14.68 -11.49 8.52
N PHE A 88 -15.66 -11.82 7.67
CA PHE A 88 -17.08 -11.85 7.99
C PHE A 88 -17.64 -13.20 7.54
N GLU A 89 -18.30 -13.92 8.44
CA GLU A 89 -18.81 -15.29 8.21
C GLU A 89 -17.73 -16.25 7.64
N GLY A 90 -16.51 -16.13 8.15
CA GLY A 90 -15.36 -16.94 7.71
C GLY A 90 -14.80 -16.57 6.33
N GLN A 91 -15.31 -15.51 5.69
CA GLN A 91 -14.88 -15.04 4.37
C GLN A 91 -14.16 -13.69 4.44
N ARG A 92 -13.13 -13.48 3.62
CA ARG A 92 -12.40 -12.21 3.49
C ARG A 92 -13.17 -11.22 2.63
N VAL A 93 -14.23 -10.62 3.18
CA VAL A 93 -15.18 -9.79 2.41
C VAL A 93 -14.60 -8.49 1.85
N PHE A 94 -13.44 -8.04 2.33
CA PHE A 94 -12.75 -6.85 1.81
C PHE A 94 -11.45 -7.17 1.06
N ASN A 95 -11.25 -8.43 0.67
CA ASN A 95 -10.02 -8.88 0.01
C ASN A 95 -9.63 -7.93 -1.15
N PRO A 96 -8.43 -7.31 -1.09
CA PRO A 96 -7.99 -6.34 -2.10
C PRO A 96 -7.69 -6.98 -3.47
N HIS A 97 -7.70 -8.32 -3.56
CA HIS A 97 -7.41 -9.08 -4.77
C HIS A 97 -8.64 -9.51 -5.57
N PHE A 98 -9.84 -9.04 -5.20
CA PHE A 98 -11.02 -9.25 -6.03
C PHE A 98 -10.87 -8.63 -7.41
N ASP A 99 -11.37 -9.35 -8.43
CA ASP A 99 -11.36 -8.88 -9.81
C ASP A 99 -12.19 -7.59 -9.94
N VAL A 100 -11.57 -6.53 -10.43
CA VAL A 100 -12.19 -5.20 -10.52
C VAL A 100 -13.35 -5.16 -11.52
N LEU A 101 -13.33 -6.00 -12.57
CA LEU A 101 -14.41 -6.10 -13.56
C LEU A 101 -15.62 -6.83 -12.96
N ALA A 102 -15.40 -7.89 -12.18
CA ALA A 102 -16.46 -8.57 -11.44
C ALA A 102 -17.11 -7.62 -10.41
N LEU A 103 -16.31 -6.81 -9.70
CA LEU A 103 -16.84 -5.78 -8.81
C LEU A 103 -17.64 -4.70 -9.57
N ALA A 104 -17.19 -4.30 -10.76
CA ALA A 104 -17.91 -3.34 -11.59
C ALA A 104 -19.23 -3.91 -12.14
N GLU A 105 -19.28 -5.20 -12.48
CA GLU A 105 -20.51 -5.89 -12.86
C GLU A 105 -21.52 -5.93 -11.70
N LEU A 106 -21.06 -6.31 -10.50
CA LEU A 106 -21.86 -6.29 -9.27
C LEU A 106 -22.45 -4.88 -9.00
N ALA A 107 -21.62 -3.84 -9.11
CA ALA A 107 -22.03 -2.46 -8.92
C ALA A 107 -23.04 -1.99 -9.99
N ARG A 108 -22.92 -2.47 -11.23
CA ARG A 108 -23.84 -2.15 -12.33
C ARG A 108 -25.20 -2.82 -12.15
N ASP A 109 -25.24 -4.07 -11.69
CA ASP A 109 -26.47 -4.84 -11.45
C ASP A 109 -27.36 -4.14 -10.39
N ARG A 110 -26.76 -3.48 -9.39
CA ARG A 110 -27.44 -2.84 -8.23
C ARG A 110 -28.34 -3.79 -7.40
N ARG A 111 -28.53 -5.05 -7.82
CA ARG A 111 -29.34 -6.06 -7.13
C ARG A 111 -28.92 -6.31 -5.68
N LEU A 112 -27.63 -6.12 -5.38
CA LEU A 112 -27.05 -6.28 -4.05
C LEU A 112 -26.65 -4.95 -3.40
N ASP A 113 -27.07 -3.81 -3.96
CA ASP A 113 -26.92 -2.51 -3.31
C ASP A 113 -27.98 -2.36 -2.20
N VAL A 114 -27.51 -2.36 -0.94
CA VAL A 114 -28.38 -2.35 0.24
C VAL A 114 -28.87 -0.96 0.62
N ARG A 115 -28.32 0.11 0.01
CA ARG A 115 -28.80 1.47 0.22
C ARG A 115 -29.72 1.85 -0.94
N LYS A 116 -31.04 1.86 -0.68
CA LYS A 116 -32.00 2.46 -1.62
C LYS A 116 -31.65 3.93 -1.80
N GLU A 117 -31.66 4.43 -3.05
CA GLU A 117 -31.56 5.88 -3.29
C GLU A 117 -32.59 6.56 -2.37
N PRO A 118 -32.21 7.61 -1.61
CA PRO A 118 -33.23 8.40 -0.92
C PRO A 118 -34.20 8.85 -2.00
N GLY A 119 -35.47 8.44 -1.87
CA GLY A 119 -36.49 8.77 -2.85
C GLY A 119 -36.40 10.26 -3.18
N ARG A 120 -36.13 10.57 -4.44
CA ARG A 120 -36.12 11.94 -4.95
C ARG A 120 -37.50 12.57 -4.74
#